data_AF-A0A7K9VNL5-F1
#
_entry.id   AF-A0A7K9VNL5-F1
#
_cell.length_a   1.000
_cell.length_b   1.000
_cell.length_c   1.000
_cell.angle_alpha   90.00
_cell.angle_beta   90.00
_cell.angle_gamma   90.00
#
_symmetry.space_group_name_H-M   'P 1'
#
loop_
_entity.id
_entity.type
_entity.pdbx_description
1 polymer ?
#
loop_
_entity_poly.entity_id
_entity_poly.type
_entity_poly.pdbx_seq_one_letter_code
_entity_poly.pdbx_strand_id
1 'polypeptide(L)'
;KMGNAESNAYRNHLSRFLPEEQSDIDEVFDTLSGSSGSAAAKNGKATKKTVTLGALQAAYTREPLPEQMTIRLYNGMKSIDLTGKSSGLSEQIAKEQFVIFMSNLLKGNADEKITIIMRMISTTEGPVKGKQIQEFTEDLIMSVVHVLSYRKELKGWDLENTRDSGSGIKALASQLLSELKLADGAKPVGPQLLEMNFDQSVIEDWVYRVPQISTFLSVVIRQGLHVLHSLSDQAKDIVNLVPGCKGIKGRGLVSLFDIPSIIYINSHLPAELQHKWRLLFSSRLHGESFSQLCGHIVNKGPCIVILKDLDGYIFGGFASHSWEVKPQFQGDNRCFLFSVFPSLAVYTYTGYNDHYMYLNHGQQTMPNGLGMGGQHDYFGLWIDSDYGKGHSRAKPRCTTYNSPQLSAKENFTLDSMEVWAVGDLPESAETKGKKSILDVDPEAQALLEMTGKSRQSEGLREPIEDDD
;
A
#
# COMPACT_ATOMS: atom_id res chain seq x y z
N LYS A 1 27.83 2.38 40.50
CA LYS A 1 27.62 1.22 39.59
C LYS A 1 26.42 1.38 38.63
N MET A 2 25.62 2.46 38.69
CA MET A 2 24.44 2.68 37.81
C MET A 2 24.76 3.09 36.36
N GLY A 3 25.84 3.83 36.12
CA GLY A 3 26.21 4.26 34.75
C GLY A 3 26.59 3.14 33.77
N ASN A 4 26.82 1.91 34.25
CA ASN A 4 27.12 0.78 33.37
C ASN A 4 25.86 0.19 32.71
N ALA A 5 24.70 0.19 33.36
CA ALA A 5 23.49 -0.46 32.82
C ALA A 5 22.87 0.38 31.68
N GLU A 6 22.76 1.69 31.87
CA GLU A 6 22.25 2.65 30.88
C GLU A 6 23.15 2.68 29.63
N SER A 7 24.47 2.73 29.85
CA SER A 7 25.47 2.67 28.78
C SER A 7 25.44 1.33 28.05
N ASN A 8 25.09 0.23 28.72
CA ASN A 8 24.99 -1.09 28.10
C ASN A 8 23.71 -1.24 27.26
N ALA A 9 22.56 -0.77 27.75
CA ALA A 9 21.31 -0.78 26.99
C ALA A 9 21.45 0.04 25.70
N TYR A 10 21.98 1.27 25.79
CA TYR A 10 22.27 2.10 24.62
C TYR A 10 23.16 1.39 23.60
N ARG A 11 24.29 0.81 24.04
CA ARG A 11 25.23 0.10 23.16
C ARG A 11 24.59 -1.12 22.48
N ASN A 12 23.77 -1.88 23.20
CA ASN A 12 23.07 -3.05 22.66
C ASN A 12 22.04 -2.69 21.58
N HIS A 13 21.39 -1.53 21.69
CA HIS A 13 20.45 -1.04 20.67
C HIS A 13 21.21 -0.44 19.48
N LEU A 14 22.27 0.34 19.75
CA LEU A 14 23.11 0.91 18.70
C LEU A 14 23.79 -0.17 17.84
N SER A 15 24.22 -1.29 18.44
CA SER A 15 24.87 -2.39 17.73
C SER A 15 23.95 -3.16 16.77
N ARG A 16 22.63 -2.91 16.78
CA ARG A 16 21.69 -3.44 15.78
C ARG A 16 21.79 -2.73 14.43
N PHE A 17 22.44 -1.57 14.42
CA PHE A 17 22.64 -0.76 13.22
C PHE A 17 24.04 -0.95 12.67
N LEU A 18 24.17 -0.95 11.35
CA LEU A 18 25.45 -0.92 10.66
C LEU A 18 26.17 0.41 10.95
N PRO A 19 27.52 0.48 10.85
CA PRO A 19 28.26 1.71 11.12
C PRO A 19 27.76 2.93 10.32
N GLU A 20 27.34 2.73 9.07
CA GLU A 20 26.77 3.78 8.22
C GLU A 20 25.39 4.24 8.74
N GLU A 21 24.53 3.30 9.15
CA GLU A 21 23.23 3.59 9.77
C GLU A 21 23.42 4.36 11.10
N GLN A 22 24.43 4.01 11.90
CA GLN A 22 24.74 4.72 13.15
C GLN A 22 25.17 6.16 12.90
N SER A 23 26.00 6.40 11.86
CA SER A 23 26.43 7.75 11.48
C SER A 23 25.25 8.61 11.04
N ASP A 24 24.31 8.05 10.28
CA ASP A 24 23.10 8.75 9.82
C ASP A 24 22.17 9.10 10.99
N ILE A 25 21.93 8.15 11.91
CA ILE A 25 21.18 8.40 13.15
C ILE A 25 21.81 9.54 13.98
N ASP A 26 23.13 9.58 14.06
CA ASP A 26 23.88 10.62 14.77
C ASP A 26 23.74 11.99 14.11
N GLU A 27 23.83 12.06 12.78
CA GLU A 27 23.64 13.29 12.00
C GLU A 27 22.23 13.86 12.17
N VAL A 28 21.21 12.99 12.10
CA VAL A 28 19.81 13.38 12.30
C VAL A 28 19.60 13.90 13.71
N PHE A 29 20.12 13.22 14.75
CA PHE A 29 20.00 13.70 16.12
C PHE A 29 20.68 15.06 16.33
N ASP A 30 21.88 15.24 15.77
CA ASP A 30 22.61 16.50 15.85
C ASP A 30 21.86 17.64 15.15
N THR A 31 21.21 17.35 14.03
CA THR A 31 20.36 18.30 13.29
C THR A 31 19.15 18.72 14.13
N LEU A 32 18.44 17.74 14.71
CA LEU A 32 17.29 17.97 15.58
C LEU A 32 17.64 18.74 16.86
N SER A 33 18.88 18.60 17.34
CA SER A 33 19.36 19.33 18.53
C SER A 33 19.81 20.76 18.24
N GLY A 34 19.74 21.23 16.98
CA GLY A 34 20.08 22.61 16.58
C GLY A 34 21.57 22.86 16.31
N SER A 35 22.35 21.82 16.01
CA SER A 35 23.81 21.87 15.84
C SER A 35 24.24 21.95 14.36
N SER A 36 23.69 22.86 13.56
CA SER A 36 24.28 23.17 12.25
C SER A 36 25.41 24.20 12.41
N GLY A 37 26.65 23.71 12.60
CA GLY A 37 27.87 24.50 12.40
C GLY A 37 28.13 25.62 13.41
N SER A 38 28.73 25.29 14.56
CA SER A 38 29.55 26.25 15.30
C SER A 38 30.67 25.53 16.04
N ALA A 39 31.83 25.48 15.40
CA ALA A 39 33.10 25.25 16.06
C ALA A 39 33.49 26.51 16.86
N ALA A 40 32.79 26.80 17.95
CA ALA A 40 33.22 27.81 18.92
C ALA A 40 32.49 27.68 20.28
N ALA A 41 33.00 26.82 21.15
CA ALA A 41 32.84 27.01 22.60
C ALA A 41 34.07 26.45 23.33
N LYS A 42 35.09 27.30 23.47
CA LYS A 42 36.15 27.10 24.46
C LYS A 42 35.54 27.30 25.84
N ASN A 43 35.77 26.33 26.73
CA ASN A 43 35.57 26.40 28.19
C ASN A 43 34.15 26.68 28.69
N GLY A 44 33.31 25.65 28.63
CA GLY A 44 32.08 25.52 29.41
C GLY A 44 31.72 24.03 29.50
N LYS A 45 31.24 23.56 30.66
CA LYS A 45 30.81 22.17 30.87
C LYS A 45 29.85 21.78 29.73
N ALA A 46 30.24 20.82 28.88
CA ALA A 46 29.47 20.47 27.69
C ALA A 46 28.02 20.15 28.07
N THR A 47 27.09 21.01 27.69
CA THR A 47 25.67 20.78 27.86
C THR A 47 25.31 19.55 27.02
N LYS A 48 24.73 18.53 27.66
CA LYS A 48 24.31 17.31 26.97
C LYS A 48 23.29 17.70 25.90
N LYS A 49 23.56 17.39 24.63
CA LYS A 49 22.64 17.68 23.52
C LYS A 49 21.31 16.95 23.75
N THR A 50 20.21 17.66 23.57
CA THR A 50 18.86 17.13 23.74
C THR A 50 17.92 17.70 22.68
N VAL A 51 16.82 17.00 22.41
CA VAL A 51 15.78 17.43 21.46
C VAL A 51 14.51 17.76 22.24
N THR A 52 13.92 18.93 21.99
CA THR A 52 12.61 19.34 22.52
C THR A 52 11.54 19.17 21.44
N LEU A 53 10.25 19.14 21.83
CA LEU A 53 9.15 19.12 20.85
C LEU A 53 9.24 20.30 19.87
N GLY A 54 9.54 21.50 20.38
CA GLY A 54 9.72 22.69 19.55
C GLY A 54 10.89 22.57 18.58
N ALA A 55 12.00 21.94 18.99
CA ALA A 55 13.13 21.68 18.09
C ALA A 55 12.78 20.65 17.00
N LEU A 56 12.02 19.59 17.35
CA LEU A 56 11.52 18.61 16.38
C LEU A 56 10.57 19.26 15.36
N GLN A 57 9.66 20.11 15.82
CA GLN A 57 8.75 20.87 14.94
C GLN A 57 9.53 21.90 14.09
N ALA A 58 10.53 22.57 14.66
CA ALA A 58 11.30 23.61 13.96
C ALA A 58 12.30 23.07 12.93
N ALA A 59 12.96 21.96 13.22
CA ALA A 59 13.87 21.27 12.27
C ALA A 59 13.16 20.89 10.97
N TYR A 60 11.84 20.75 11.05
CA TYR A 60 10.95 20.34 9.98
C TYR A 60 9.97 21.45 9.60
N THR A 61 10.43 22.70 9.59
CA THR A 61 9.68 23.91 9.20
C THR A 61 9.09 23.91 7.79
N ARG A 62 9.43 22.92 6.94
CA ARG A 62 8.77 22.63 5.66
C ARG A 62 7.78 21.47 5.72
N GLU A 63 7.32 21.13 6.93
CA GLU A 63 6.35 20.08 7.26
C GLU A 63 6.56 18.74 6.53
N PRO A 64 7.72 18.08 6.60
CA PRO A 64 7.87 16.69 6.15
C PRO A 64 6.98 15.70 6.92
N LEU A 65 6.55 16.05 8.14
CA LEU A 65 5.65 15.24 8.97
C LEU A 65 4.44 16.07 9.41
N PRO A 66 3.23 15.48 9.43
CA PRO A 66 2.07 16.11 10.06
C PRO A 66 2.29 16.38 11.55
N GLU A 67 1.66 17.43 12.07
CA GLU A 67 1.81 17.87 13.47
C GLU A 67 1.46 16.77 14.47
N GLN A 68 0.32 16.10 14.30
CA GLN A 68 -0.13 15.04 15.21
C GLN A 68 0.87 13.89 15.28
N MET A 69 1.40 13.44 14.13
CA MET A 69 2.41 12.38 14.11
C MET A 69 3.72 12.83 14.75
N THR A 70 4.12 14.09 14.56
CA THR A 70 5.31 14.67 15.21
C THR A 70 5.17 14.61 16.74
N ILE A 71 4.00 14.98 17.28
CA ILE A 71 3.69 14.89 18.71
C ILE A 71 3.73 13.43 19.19
N ARG A 72 3.15 12.50 18.43
CA ARG A 72 3.15 11.06 18.77
C ARG A 72 4.57 10.48 18.80
N LEU A 73 5.39 10.77 17.80
CA LEU A 73 6.80 10.36 17.77
C LEU A 73 7.58 10.92 18.97
N TYR A 74 7.39 12.21 19.29
CA TYR A 74 7.99 12.84 20.48
C TYR A 74 7.57 12.13 21.78
N ASN A 75 6.28 11.85 21.96
CA ASN A 75 5.77 11.13 23.13
C ASN A 75 6.32 9.70 23.21
N GLY A 76 6.44 9.02 22.07
CA GLY A 76 7.08 7.71 21.96
C GLY A 76 8.54 7.74 22.42
N MET A 77 9.35 8.68 21.91
CA MET A 77 10.74 8.89 22.33
C MET A 77 10.86 9.21 23.82
N LYS A 78 9.99 10.10 24.31
CA LYS A 78 9.97 10.55 25.71
C LYS A 78 9.66 9.40 26.67
N SER A 79 8.88 8.42 26.24
CA SER A 79 8.43 7.31 27.08
C SER A 79 9.51 6.30 27.48
N ILE A 80 10.67 6.36 26.83
CA ILE A 80 11.79 5.45 27.11
C ILE A 80 12.45 5.86 28.43
N ASP A 81 12.24 5.06 29.47
CA ASP A 81 12.90 5.25 30.78
C ASP A 81 14.34 4.72 30.72
N LEU A 82 15.30 5.65 30.84
CA LEU A 82 16.70 5.31 30.94
C LEU A 82 17.11 4.85 32.34
N THR A 83 16.43 5.30 33.40
CA THR A 83 16.92 5.22 34.78
C THR A 83 16.26 4.12 35.63
N GLY A 84 15.19 3.49 35.12
CA GLY A 84 14.42 2.46 35.83
C GLY A 84 13.70 2.98 37.09
N LYS A 85 13.59 4.31 37.22
CA LYS A 85 12.90 4.99 38.31
C LYS A 85 11.93 5.95 37.65
N SER A 86 10.66 5.88 38.05
CA SER A 86 9.55 6.77 37.63
C SER A 86 9.72 8.24 38.08
N SER A 87 10.96 8.74 38.08
CA SER A 87 11.31 10.15 38.17
C SER A 87 10.80 10.80 36.89
N GLY A 88 9.94 11.80 37.02
CA GLY A 88 9.14 12.39 35.93
C GLY A 88 9.85 12.49 34.58
N LEU A 89 9.13 12.10 33.52
CA LEU A 89 9.63 12.10 32.15
C LEU A 89 10.14 13.50 31.77
N SER A 90 11.45 13.60 31.52
CA SER A 90 12.09 14.83 31.05
C SER A 90 11.41 15.36 29.78
N GLU A 91 11.19 16.68 29.68
CA GLU A 91 10.73 17.36 28.45
C GLU A 91 11.81 17.46 27.36
N GLN A 92 12.91 16.74 27.54
CA GLN A 92 14.07 16.75 26.67
C GLN A 92 14.44 15.31 26.34
N ILE A 93 14.50 14.99 25.05
CA ILE A 93 14.91 13.70 24.53
C ILE A 93 16.44 13.64 24.49
N ALA A 94 17.01 12.69 25.22
CA ALA A 94 18.45 12.42 25.17
C ALA A 94 18.80 11.53 23.96
N LYS A 95 20.07 11.56 23.53
CA LYS A 95 20.57 10.73 22.42
C LYS A 95 20.31 9.23 22.65
N GLU A 96 20.41 8.79 23.90
CA GLU A 96 20.15 7.41 24.26
C GLU A 96 18.69 7.00 24.03
N GLN A 97 17.73 7.87 24.37
CA GLN A 97 16.30 7.64 24.11
C GLN A 97 16.03 7.60 22.61
N PHE A 98 16.64 8.52 21.85
CA PHE A 98 16.50 8.56 20.39
C PHE A 98 16.98 7.26 19.73
N VAL A 99 18.16 6.75 20.11
CA VAL A 99 18.70 5.50 19.53
C VAL A 99 17.87 4.28 19.93
N ILE A 100 17.44 4.19 21.20
CA ILE A 100 16.58 3.07 21.66
C ILE A 100 15.23 3.11 20.92
N PHE A 101 14.64 4.29 20.74
CA PHE A 101 13.40 4.47 19.97
C PHE A 101 13.55 3.95 18.54
N MET A 102 14.59 4.38 17.84
CA MET A 102 14.89 3.96 16.47
C MET A 102 15.11 2.45 16.40
N SER A 103 15.91 1.89 17.31
CA SER A 103 16.19 0.46 17.37
C SER A 103 14.92 -0.36 17.54
N ASN A 104 14.05 0.01 18.50
CA ASN A 104 12.84 -0.76 18.79
C ASN A 104 11.85 -0.71 17.63
N LEU A 105 11.58 0.48 17.07
CA LEU A 105 10.57 0.60 16.01
C LEU A 105 11.05 0.06 14.65
N LEU A 106 12.33 0.23 14.31
CA LEU A 106 12.86 -0.16 12.99
C LEU A 106 13.46 -1.56 12.94
N LYS A 107 14.01 -2.08 14.05
CA LYS A 107 14.73 -3.37 14.10
C LYS A 107 14.21 -4.31 15.20
N GLY A 108 13.28 -3.85 16.05
CA GLY A 108 12.74 -4.64 17.15
C GLY A 108 11.57 -5.54 16.75
N ASN A 109 11.22 -6.45 17.66
CA ASN A 109 10.03 -7.32 17.55
C ASN A 109 8.76 -6.61 18.06
N ALA A 110 7.61 -7.30 18.08
CA ALA A 110 6.35 -6.71 18.55
C ALA A 110 6.44 -6.23 20.02
N ASP A 111 7.02 -7.05 20.89
CA ASP A 111 7.19 -6.80 22.32
C ASP A 111 8.05 -5.56 22.61
N GLU A 112 9.08 -5.30 21.81
CA GLU A 112 9.92 -4.11 21.96
C GLU A 112 9.24 -2.84 21.45
N LYS A 113 8.31 -2.98 20.49
CA LYS A 113 7.54 -1.86 19.91
C LYS A 113 6.36 -1.47 20.76
N ILE A 114 5.73 -2.41 21.46
CA ILE A 114 4.40 -2.22 22.04
C ILE A 114 4.35 -1.08 23.06
N THR A 115 5.35 -0.98 23.94
CA THR A 115 5.40 0.07 24.94
C THR A 115 5.46 1.46 24.29
N ILE A 116 6.22 1.60 23.20
CA ILE A 116 6.33 2.85 22.45
C ILE A 116 5.01 3.14 21.72
N ILE A 117 4.43 2.15 21.03
CA ILE A 117 3.16 2.32 20.30
C ILE A 117 2.02 2.70 21.24
N MET A 118 1.90 2.06 22.40
CA MET A 118 0.90 2.42 23.42
C MET A 118 1.01 3.88 23.85
N ARG A 119 2.24 4.40 23.94
CA ARG A 119 2.53 5.80 24.29
C ARG A 119 2.29 6.77 23.14
N MET A 120 2.44 6.30 21.91
CA MET A 120 2.02 7.04 20.72
C MET A 120 0.49 7.10 20.62
N ILE A 121 -0.24 6.07 21.09
CA ILE A 121 -1.72 6.04 21.10
C ILE A 121 -2.28 6.93 22.21
N SER A 122 -1.77 6.79 23.44
CA SER A 122 -2.23 7.56 24.61
C SER A 122 -1.07 8.07 25.46
N THR A 123 -1.18 9.31 25.92
CA THR A 123 -0.21 9.92 26.84
C THR A 123 -0.38 9.43 28.28
N THR A 124 -1.54 8.87 28.62
CA THR A 124 -1.83 8.32 29.96
C THR A 124 -1.36 6.88 30.08
N GLU A 125 -0.99 6.48 31.31
CA GLU A 125 -0.76 5.07 31.61
C GLU A 125 -2.08 4.29 31.68
N GLY A 126 -2.04 3.04 31.21
CA GLY A 126 -3.16 2.10 31.30
C GLY A 126 -3.75 1.69 29.95
N PRO A 127 -4.94 1.06 29.98
CA PRO A 127 -5.64 0.61 28.78
C PRO A 127 -5.98 1.76 27.83
N VAL A 128 -6.00 1.47 26.53
CA VAL A 128 -6.34 2.43 25.47
C VAL A 128 -7.71 2.14 24.89
N LYS A 129 -8.46 3.19 24.55
CA LYS A 129 -9.78 3.04 23.91
C LYS A 129 -9.65 2.72 22.43
N GLY A 130 -10.60 1.95 21.88
CA GLY A 130 -10.69 1.67 20.44
C GLY A 130 -10.66 2.93 19.57
N LYS A 131 -11.34 4.01 20.01
CA LYS A 131 -11.30 5.32 19.35
C LYS A 131 -9.89 5.92 19.27
N GLN A 132 -9.10 5.80 20.33
CA GLN A 132 -7.72 6.32 20.34
C GLN A 132 -6.81 5.51 19.39
N ILE A 133 -7.03 4.20 19.30
CA ILE A 133 -6.32 3.33 18.35
C ILE A 133 -6.70 3.70 16.92
N GLN A 134 -7.99 3.97 16.66
CA GLN A 134 -8.46 4.42 15.36
C GLN A 134 -7.82 5.76 14.96
N GLU A 135 -7.85 6.77 15.83
CA GLU A 135 -7.23 8.08 15.61
C GLU A 135 -5.72 7.94 15.35
N PHE A 136 -5.01 7.13 16.15
CA PHE A 136 -3.60 6.82 15.92
C PHE A 136 -3.36 6.20 14.53
N THR A 137 -4.22 5.26 14.13
CA THR A 137 -4.08 4.54 12.85
C THR A 137 -4.38 5.46 11.67
N GLU A 138 -5.39 6.34 11.79
CA GLU A 138 -5.68 7.38 10.80
C GLU A 138 -4.52 8.36 10.64
N ASP A 139 -3.98 8.87 11.75
CA ASP A 139 -2.79 9.75 11.75
C ASP A 139 -1.57 9.07 11.11
N LEU A 140 -1.39 7.77 11.37
CA LEU A 140 -0.31 6.96 10.81
C LEU A 140 -0.43 6.82 9.29
N ILE A 141 -1.61 6.42 8.79
CA ILE A 141 -1.85 6.27 7.35
C ILE A 141 -1.75 7.63 6.64
N MET A 142 -2.34 8.68 7.22
CA MET A 142 -2.22 10.04 6.70
C MET A 142 -0.75 10.47 6.59
N SER A 143 0.05 10.17 7.61
CA SER A 143 1.48 10.49 7.62
C SER A 143 2.24 9.72 6.55
N VAL A 144 1.90 8.45 6.29
CA VAL A 144 2.48 7.68 5.17
C VAL A 144 2.19 8.35 3.83
N VAL A 145 0.93 8.69 3.55
CA VAL A 145 0.57 9.36 2.28
C VAL A 145 1.30 10.70 2.15
N HIS A 146 1.35 11.47 3.24
CA HIS A 146 2.03 12.76 3.29
C HIS A 146 3.53 12.66 3.01
N VAL A 147 4.26 11.80 3.73
CA VAL A 147 5.72 11.68 3.56
C VAL A 147 6.08 11.16 2.18
N LEU A 148 5.30 10.22 1.62
CA LEU A 148 5.55 9.70 0.27
C LEU A 148 5.31 10.77 -0.79
N SER A 149 4.25 11.57 -0.65
CA SER A 149 3.99 12.71 -1.53
C SER A 149 5.10 13.77 -1.43
N TYR A 150 5.46 14.17 -0.20
CA TYR A 150 6.51 15.14 0.08
C TYR A 150 7.87 14.74 -0.52
N ARG A 151 8.22 13.45 -0.42
CA ARG A 151 9.47 12.88 -0.96
C ARG A 151 9.39 12.53 -2.45
N LYS A 152 8.25 12.72 -3.10
CA LYS A 152 7.99 12.34 -4.50
C LYS A 152 8.12 10.83 -4.78
N GLU A 153 7.79 10.01 -3.77
CA GLU A 153 7.86 8.55 -3.80
C GLU A 153 6.51 7.89 -4.14
N LEU A 154 5.57 8.65 -4.73
CA LEU A 154 4.31 8.11 -5.26
C LEU A 154 4.46 7.46 -6.65
N LYS A 155 5.66 7.47 -7.24
CA LYS A 155 6.03 6.69 -8.44
C LYS A 155 5.07 6.78 -9.62
N GLY A 156 4.63 8.00 -9.93
CA GLY A 156 3.72 8.28 -11.04
C GLY A 156 2.24 8.23 -10.66
N TRP A 157 1.89 7.80 -9.45
CA TRP A 157 0.63 8.17 -8.83
C TRP A 157 0.67 9.62 -8.39
N ASP A 158 -0.49 10.26 -8.42
CA ASP A 158 -0.68 11.66 -8.06
C ASP A 158 -1.98 11.81 -7.26
N LEU A 159 -1.96 12.66 -6.24
CA LEU A 159 -3.12 12.99 -5.43
C LEU A 159 -4.21 13.70 -6.24
N GLU A 160 -3.84 14.41 -7.32
CA GLU A 160 -4.83 15.04 -8.21
C GLU A 160 -5.53 14.04 -9.15
N ASN A 161 -4.84 12.93 -9.48
CA ASN A 161 -5.32 11.91 -10.41
C ASN A 161 -5.80 10.64 -9.70
N THR A 162 -6.02 10.69 -8.39
CA THR A 162 -6.58 9.60 -7.58
C THR A 162 -7.80 10.08 -6.80
N ARG A 163 -8.61 9.14 -6.29
CA ARG A 163 -9.73 9.49 -5.41
C ARG A 163 -9.21 10.15 -4.13
N ASP A 164 -10.04 11.00 -3.52
CA ASP A 164 -9.77 11.61 -2.23
C ASP A 164 -9.27 10.57 -1.20
N SER A 165 -8.07 10.83 -0.69
CA SER A 165 -7.42 9.97 0.29
C SER A 165 -8.05 10.05 1.67
N GLY A 166 -8.82 11.10 1.99
CA GLY A 166 -9.49 11.24 3.30
C GLY A 166 -10.46 10.09 3.58
N SER A 167 -11.26 9.71 2.58
CA SER A 167 -12.13 8.53 2.67
C SER A 167 -11.35 7.21 2.80
N GLY A 168 -10.27 7.07 2.03
CA GLY A 168 -9.39 5.90 2.05
C GLY A 168 -8.64 5.70 3.37
N ILE A 169 -8.17 6.79 3.99
CA ILE A 169 -7.51 6.78 5.30
C ILE A 169 -8.43 6.17 6.35
N LYS A 170 -9.69 6.64 6.42
CA LYS A 170 -10.69 6.13 7.37
C LYS A 170 -11.05 4.69 7.10
N ALA A 171 -11.22 4.32 5.84
CA ALA A 171 -11.56 2.96 5.44
C ALA A 171 -10.43 1.97 5.80
N LEU A 172 -9.17 2.32 5.49
CA LEU A 172 -8.02 1.49 5.84
C LEU A 172 -7.82 1.44 7.36
N ALA A 173 -7.92 2.56 8.08
CA ALA A 173 -7.82 2.55 9.54
C ALA A 173 -8.86 1.64 10.18
N SER A 174 -10.12 1.74 9.73
CA SER A 174 -11.20 0.87 10.20
C SER A 174 -10.95 -0.60 9.89
N GLN A 175 -10.39 -0.90 8.71
CA GLN A 175 -10.05 -2.26 8.33
C GLN A 175 -8.92 -2.85 9.18
N LEU A 176 -7.83 -2.10 9.42
CA LEU A 176 -6.75 -2.53 10.29
C LEU A 176 -7.23 -2.69 11.74
N LEU A 177 -8.13 -1.82 12.21
CA LEU A 177 -8.72 -1.89 13.54
C LEU A 177 -9.62 -3.12 13.71
N SER A 178 -10.30 -3.57 12.65
CA SER A 178 -11.19 -4.75 12.68
C SER A 178 -10.49 -6.08 12.97
N GLU A 179 -9.14 -6.09 12.91
CA GLU A 179 -8.30 -7.23 13.29
C GLU A 179 -7.94 -7.26 14.78
N LEU A 180 -8.43 -6.29 15.57
CA LEU A 180 -8.45 -6.40 17.03
C LEU A 180 -9.34 -7.59 17.44
N LYS A 181 -8.79 -8.47 18.27
CA LYS A 181 -9.50 -9.59 18.89
C LYS A 181 -9.35 -9.48 20.39
N LEU A 182 -10.41 -9.80 21.11
CA LEU A 182 -10.37 -9.97 22.55
C LEU A 182 -9.69 -11.29 22.90
N ALA A 183 -9.30 -11.44 24.17
CA ALA A 183 -8.62 -12.65 24.66
C ALA A 183 -9.44 -13.94 24.50
N ASP A 184 -10.77 -13.84 24.39
CA ASP A 184 -11.69 -14.94 24.11
C ASP A 184 -11.84 -15.25 22.60
N GLY A 185 -11.14 -14.51 21.74
CA GLY A 185 -11.20 -14.62 20.28
C GLY A 185 -12.37 -13.85 19.64
N ALA A 186 -13.21 -13.17 20.43
CA ALA A 186 -14.30 -12.38 19.88
C ALA A 186 -13.77 -11.15 19.13
N LYS A 187 -14.37 -10.86 17.97
CA LYS A 187 -14.13 -9.65 17.18
C LYS A 187 -15.24 -8.63 17.50
N PRO A 188 -14.99 -7.60 18.31
CA PRO A 188 -15.95 -6.52 18.50
C PRO A 188 -16.18 -5.76 17.18
N VAL A 189 -17.44 -5.48 16.84
CA VAL A 189 -17.80 -4.85 15.56
C VAL A 189 -18.57 -3.56 15.80
N GLY A 190 -18.33 -2.56 14.95
CA GLY A 190 -19.12 -1.34 14.90
C GLY A 190 -18.84 -0.39 16.08
N PRO A 191 -19.82 0.44 16.49
CA PRO A 191 -19.60 1.50 17.48
C PRO A 191 -19.09 1.00 18.85
N GLN A 192 -19.43 -0.23 19.22
CA GLN A 192 -18.99 -0.84 20.48
C GLN A 192 -17.46 -0.96 20.54
N LEU A 193 -16.82 -1.32 19.43
CA LEU A 193 -15.37 -1.45 19.32
C LEU A 193 -14.64 -0.16 19.77
N LEU A 194 -15.20 1.01 19.45
CA LEU A 194 -14.55 2.30 19.69
C LEU A 194 -14.56 2.70 21.17
N GLU A 195 -15.55 2.26 21.94
CA GLU A 195 -15.67 2.58 23.37
C GLU A 195 -14.99 1.55 24.29
N MET A 196 -14.57 0.40 23.75
CA MET A 196 -13.88 -0.64 24.52
C MET A 196 -12.45 -0.24 24.88
N ASN A 197 -12.00 -0.70 26.04
CA ASN A 197 -10.64 -0.55 26.51
C ASN A 197 -9.83 -1.81 26.19
N PHE A 198 -8.62 -1.61 25.65
CA PHE A 198 -7.69 -2.65 25.28
C PHE A 198 -6.41 -2.52 26.09
N ASP A 199 -5.96 -3.63 26.68
CA ASP A 199 -4.71 -3.67 27.43
C ASP A 199 -3.51 -3.89 26.50
N GLN A 200 -2.30 -3.85 27.09
CA GLN A 200 -1.06 -4.03 26.34
C GLN A 200 -1.02 -5.34 25.55
N SER A 201 -1.53 -6.44 26.10
CA SER A 201 -1.46 -7.76 25.47
C SER A 201 -2.29 -7.84 24.18
N VAL A 202 -3.47 -7.20 24.19
CA VAL A 202 -4.33 -7.15 23.01
C VAL A 202 -3.71 -6.28 21.90
N ILE A 203 -3.09 -5.16 22.27
CA ILE A 203 -2.42 -4.28 21.29
C ILE A 203 -1.16 -4.96 20.73
N GLU A 204 -0.43 -5.72 21.54
CA GLU A 204 0.74 -6.50 21.10
C GLU A 204 0.37 -7.54 20.05
N ASP A 205 -0.66 -8.34 20.34
CA ASP A 205 -1.22 -9.33 19.42
C ASP A 205 -1.78 -8.67 18.15
N TRP A 206 -2.40 -7.50 18.26
CA TRP A 206 -2.84 -6.72 17.10
C TRP A 206 -1.68 -6.25 16.22
N VAL A 207 -0.63 -5.64 16.79
CA VAL A 207 0.56 -5.20 16.04
C VAL A 207 1.27 -6.38 15.38
N TYR A 208 1.26 -7.55 16.02
CA TYR A 208 1.80 -8.78 15.45
C TYR A 208 0.99 -9.27 14.25
N ARG A 209 -0.35 -9.29 14.35
CA ARG A 209 -1.23 -9.74 13.26
C ARG A 209 -1.37 -8.73 12.11
N VAL A 210 -1.14 -7.45 12.39
CA VAL A 210 -1.30 -6.35 11.43
C VAL A 210 0.08 -5.75 11.13
N PRO A 211 0.92 -6.42 10.32
CA PRO A 211 2.28 -5.97 10.03
C PRO A 211 2.33 -4.58 9.37
N GLN A 212 1.23 -4.14 8.75
CA GLN A 212 1.08 -2.81 8.16
C GLN A 212 1.39 -1.69 9.17
N ILE A 213 1.05 -1.85 10.46
CA ILE A 213 1.36 -0.85 11.49
C ILE A 213 2.87 -0.64 11.60
N SER A 214 3.63 -1.74 11.65
CA SER A 214 5.11 -1.68 11.70
C SER A 214 5.69 -1.10 10.40
N THR A 215 5.17 -1.51 9.25
CA THR A 215 5.62 -1.01 7.95
C THR A 215 5.39 0.50 7.82
N PHE A 216 4.20 0.98 8.19
CA PHE A 216 3.85 2.40 8.13
C PHE A 216 4.68 3.23 9.09
N LEU A 217 4.91 2.76 10.32
CA LEU A 217 5.82 3.44 11.26
C LEU A 217 7.24 3.53 10.70
N SER A 218 7.74 2.44 10.09
CA SER A 218 9.07 2.44 9.46
C SER A 218 9.16 3.47 8.33
N VAL A 219 8.13 3.57 7.48
CA VAL A 219 8.05 4.56 6.39
C VAL A 219 8.05 5.98 6.95
N VAL A 220 7.19 6.26 7.93
CA VAL A 220 7.06 7.58 8.56
C VAL A 220 8.35 7.99 9.24
N ILE A 221 9.01 7.09 9.97
CA ILE A 221 10.29 7.37 10.64
C ILE A 221 11.38 7.64 9.61
N ARG A 222 11.57 6.74 8.65
CA ARG A 222 12.64 6.88 7.65
C ARG A 222 12.42 8.10 6.77
N GLN A 223 11.26 8.23 6.15
CA GLN A 223 10.95 9.31 5.20
C GLN A 223 10.66 10.65 5.88
N GLY A 224 10.02 10.62 7.05
CA GLY A 224 9.68 11.81 7.81
C GLY A 224 10.88 12.42 8.53
N LEU A 225 11.65 11.61 9.26
CA LEU A 225 12.85 12.09 9.98
C LEU A 225 14.09 12.22 9.09
N HIS A 226 14.01 11.69 7.88
CA HIS A 226 15.09 11.62 6.91
C HIS A 226 16.28 10.77 7.37
N VAL A 227 16.04 9.50 7.70
CA VAL A 227 17.03 8.62 8.32
C VAL A 227 17.01 7.21 7.71
N LEU A 228 18.17 6.58 7.62
CA LEU A 228 18.44 5.27 7.05
C LEU A 228 18.03 5.13 5.58
N HIS A 229 18.32 6.14 4.77
CA HIS A 229 17.95 6.19 3.35
C HIS A 229 18.89 5.42 2.40
N SER A 230 20.12 5.14 2.84
CA SER A 230 21.22 4.75 1.96
C SER A 230 21.39 3.24 1.71
N LEU A 231 20.50 2.35 2.18
CA LEU A 231 20.80 0.90 2.21
C LEU A 231 19.71 -0.04 1.65
N SER A 232 20.18 -1.04 0.90
CA SER A 232 19.52 -1.68 -0.26
C SER A 232 18.54 -2.84 0.00
N ASP A 233 18.56 -3.54 1.15
CA ASP A 233 17.81 -4.81 1.25
C ASP A 233 16.52 -4.73 2.08
N GLN A 234 16.49 -4.00 3.21
CA GLN A 234 15.24 -3.74 3.95
C GLN A 234 14.41 -2.58 3.35
N ALA A 235 14.98 -1.87 2.38
CA ALA A 235 14.25 -0.88 1.61
C ALA A 235 13.22 -1.50 0.67
N LYS A 236 13.35 -2.79 0.29
CA LYS A 236 12.45 -3.41 -0.71
C LYS A 236 10.98 -3.39 -0.30
N ASP A 237 10.66 -3.63 0.97
CA ASP A 237 9.27 -3.58 1.48
C ASP A 237 8.69 -2.16 1.45
N ILE A 238 9.54 -1.15 1.66
CA ILE A 238 9.15 0.27 1.56
C ILE A 238 9.05 0.70 0.10
N VAL A 239 9.98 0.24 -0.74
CA VAL A 239 10.02 0.48 -2.17
C VAL A 239 8.74 -0.08 -2.81
N ASN A 240 8.30 -1.28 -2.45
CA ASN A 240 7.12 -1.88 -3.07
C ASN A 240 5.80 -1.50 -2.38
N LEU A 241 5.82 -0.60 -1.39
CA LEU A 241 4.60 -0.17 -0.71
C LEU A 241 3.61 0.49 -1.69
N VAL A 242 4.14 1.35 -2.56
CA VAL A 242 3.40 1.96 -3.66
C VAL A 242 3.97 1.42 -4.98
N PRO A 243 3.16 0.77 -5.84
CA PRO A 243 3.61 0.30 -7.13
C PRO A 243 3.88 1.47 -8.07
N GLY A 244 4.85 1.35 -8.97
CA GLY A 244 5.02 2.33 -10.04
C GLY A 244 3.82 2.36 -10.98
N CYS A 245 3.29 3.54 -11.28
CA CYS A 245 2.13 3.74 -12.13
C CYS A 245 2.53 4.07 -13.58
N LYS A 246 1.98 3.34 -14.56
CA LYS A 246 2.03 3.72 -15.98
C LYS A 246 0.62 3.79 -16.58
N GLY A 247 0.42 4.74 -17.51
CA GLY A 247 -0.80 4.85 -18.32
C GLY A 247 -1.82 5.92 -17.90
N ILE A 248 -1.60 6.65 -16.79
CA ILE A 248 -2.49 7.77 -16.36
C ILE A 248 -2.01 9.14 -16.84
N LYS A 249 -0.69 9.37 -16.84
CA LYS A 249 -0.10 10.69 -17.04
C LYS A 249 -0.60 11.34 -18.34
N GLY A 250 -0.99 12.62 -18.24
CA GLY A 250 -1.45 13.42 -19.38
C GLY A 250 -2.86 13.10 -19.90
N ARG A 251 -3.59 12.16 -19.29
CA ARG A 251 -4.92 11.73 -19.77
C ARG A 251 -6.10 12.34 -19.02
N GLY A 252 -5.87 13.19 -18.01
CA GLY A 252 -6.93 13.82 -17.21
C GLY A 252 -7.85 12.82 -16.49
N LEU A 253 -7.35 11.60 -16.24
CA LEU A 253 -8.10 10.52 -15.60
C LEU A 253 -7.87 10.56 -14.09
N VAL A 254 -8.97 10.62 -13.33
CA VAL A 254 -8.96 10.36 -11.88
C VAL A 254 -9.27 8.88 -11.65
N SER A 255 -8.32 8.14 -11.09
CA SER A 255 -8.50 6.71 -10.80
C SER A 255 -9.58 6.48 -9.74
N LEU A 256 -10.27 5.34 -9.85
CA LEU A 256 -11.19 4.83 -8.82
C LEU A 256 -10.50 4.54 -7.48
N PHE A 257 -9.19 4.29 -7.52
CA PHE A 257 -8.37 4.08 -6.34
C PHE A 257 -7.92 5.39 -5.68
N ASP A 258 -7.84 5.37 -4.35
CA ASP A 258 -7.04 6.31 -3.57
C ASP A 258 -5.70 5.66 -3.15
N ILE A 259 -4.74 6.48 -2.70
CA ILE A 259 -3.41 5.99 -2.29
C ILE A 259 -3.48 4.94 -1.16
N PRO A 260 -4.25 5.12 -0.08
CA PRO A 260 -4.40 4.09 0.96
C PRO A 260 -4.89 2.74 0.41
N SER A 261 -5.87 2.76 -0.50
CA SER A 261 -6.42 1.57 -1.13
C SER A 261 -5.39 0.89 -2.04
N ILE A 262 -4.60 1.65 -2.79
CA ILE A 262 -3.49 1.11 -3.60
C ILE A 262 -2.51 0.37 -2.70
N ILE A 263 -2.03 1.00 -1.63
CA ILE A 263 -1.09 0.41 -0.68
C ILE A 263 -1.66 -0.89 -0.10
N TYR A 264 -2.93 -0.86 0.34
CA TYR A 264 -3.57 -2.02 0.95
C TYR A 264 -3.73 -3.18 -0.04
N ILE A 265 -4.29 -2.94 -1.22
CA ILE A 265 -4.48 -3.98 -2.23
C ILE A 265 -3.14 -4.51 -2.75
N ASN A 266 -2.15 -3.64 -2.98
CA ASN A 266 -0.81 -4.05 -3.41
C ASN A 266 -0.15 -4.98 -2.39
N SER A 267 -0.33 -4.75 -1.09
CA SER A 267 0.21 -5.62 -0.03
C SER A 267 -0.36 -7.05 -0.02
N HIS A 268 -1.48 -7.29 -0.72
CA HIS A 268 -2.09 -8.63 -0.86
C HIS A 268 -1.70 -9.33 -2.17
N LEU A 269 -1.00 -8.65 -3.07
CA LEU A 269 -0.47 -9.27 -4.28
C LEU A 269 0.77 -10.12 -3.95
N PRO A 270 1.07 -11.16 -4.74
CA PRO A 270 2.38 -11.81 -4.73
C PRO A 270 3.52 -10.80 -4.86
N ALA A 271 4.61 -10.98 -4.11
CA ALA A 271 5.70 -10.00 -3.99
C ALA A 271 6.30 -9.61 -5.35
N GLU A 272 6.37 -10.56 -6.29
CA GLU A 272 6.84 -10.37 -7.66
C GLU A 272 5.94 -9.48 -8.55
N LEU A 273 4.72 -9.15 -8.09
CA LEU A 273 3.76 -8.30 -8.80
C LEU A 273 3.60 -6.90 -8.18
N GLN A 274 4.21 -6.64 -7.03
CA GLN A 274 3.96 -5.44 -6.22
C GLN A 274 4.68 -4.18 -6.72
N HIS A 275 5.63 -4.29 -7.64
CA HIS A 275 6.48 -3.17 -8.02
C HIS A 275 5.87 -2.24 -9.06
N LYS A 276 4.86 -2.68 -9.84
CA LYS A 276 4.39 -1.94 -11.02
C LYS A 276 2.94 -2.24 -11.40
N TRP A 277 2.17 -1.19 -11.63
CA TRP A 277 0.79 -1.23 -12.14
C TRP A 277 0.69 -0.45 -13.45
N ARG A 278 -0.06 -0.98 -14.42
CA ARG A 278 -0.24 -0.38 -15.74
C ARG A 278 -1.70 -0.38 -16.15
N LEU A 279 -2.24 0.78 -16.48
CA LEU A 279 -3.64 0.89 -16.95
C LEU A 279 -3.80 0.17 -18.29
N LEU A 280 -4.61 -0.90 -18.31
CA LEU A 280 -4.99 -1.61 -19.52
C LEU A 280 -6.28 -1.05 -20.12
N PHE A 281 -7.27 -0.80 -19.27
CA PHE A 281 -8.60 -0.38 -19.68
C PHE A 281 -9.17 0.61 -18.66
N SER A 282 -9.93 1.57 -19.16
CA SER A 282 -10.74 2.50 -18.38
C SER A 282 -11.95 2.82 -19.23
N SER A 283 -13.16 2.64 -18.69
CA SER A 283 -14.40 2.92 -19.43
C SER A 283 -14.51 4.39 -19.83
N ARG A 284 -13.90 5.29 -19.05
CA ARG A 284 -13.85 6.74 -19.32
C ARG A 284 -12.95 7.11 -20.50
N LEU A 285 -11.94 6.29 -20.79
CA LEU A 285 -10.97 6.55 -21.87
C LEU A 285 -11.25 5.71 -23.12
N HIS A 286 -11.70 4.47 -22.93
CA HIS A 286 -11.80 3.47 -24.00
C HIS A 286 -13.27 3.15 -24.37
N GLY A 287 -14.23 3.76 -23.68
CA GLY A 287 -15.66 3.59 -23.91
C GLY A 287 -16.26 2.37 -23.19
N GLU A 288 -17.57 2.22 -23.37
CA GLU A 288 -18.41 1.27 -22.64
C GLU A 288 -18.79 0.07 -23.52
N SER A 289 -17.80 -0.72 -23.91
CA SER A 289 -17.99 -1.91 -24.75
C SER A 289 -17.25 -3.11 -24.19
N PHE A 290 -17.95 -4.23 -24.03
CA PHE A 290 -17.35 -5.48 -23.56
C PHE A 290 -16.31 -6.03 -24.55
N SER A 291 -16.51 -5.84 -25.86
CA SER A 291 -15.53 -6.23 -26.88
C SER A 291 -14.26 -5.38 -26.78
N GLN A 292 -14.37 -4.08 -26.50
CA GLN A 292 -13.20 -3.23 -26.23
C GLN A 292 -12.49 -3.68 -24.95
N LEU A 293 -13.22 -3.92 -23.86
CA LEU A 293 -12.67 -4.47 -22.62
C LEU A 293 -11.86 -5.74 -22.90
N CYS A 294 -12.44 -6.73 -23.60
CA CYS A 294 -11.75 -7.97 -23.97
C CYS A 294 -10.48 -7.70 -24.78
N GLY A 295 -10.53 -6.82 -25.78
CA GLY A 295 -9.38 -6.45 -26.61
C GLY A 295 -8.21 -5.85 -25.80
N HIS A 296 -8.51 -5.18 -24.68
CA HIS A 296 -7.52 -4.56 -23.81
C HIS A 296 -6.94 -5.48 -22.74
N ILE A 297 -7.68 -6.49 -22.26
CA ILE A 297 -7.27 -7.30 -21.08
C ILE A 297 -6.79 -8.72 -21.41
N VAL A 298 -7.20 -9.26 -22.56
CA VAL A 298 -6.86 -10.64 -22.93
C VAL A 298 -5.35 -10.77 -23.20
N ASN A 299 -4.73 -11.81 -22.64
CA ASN A 299 -3.29 -12.09 -22.77
C ASN A 299 -2.36 -10.96 -22.28
N LYS A 300 -2.75 -10.19 -21.24
CA LYS A 300 -1.95 -9.08 -20.69
C LYS A 300 -1.25 -9.36 -19.36
N GLY A 301 -1.36 -10.59 -18.85
CA GLY A 301 -0.84 -10.99 -17.54
C GLY A 301 -1.85 -10.82 -16.41
N PRO A 302 -1.41 -11.06 -15.15
CA PRO A 302 -2.23 -10.83 -13.97
C PRO A 302 -2.69 -9.36 -13.89
N CYS A 303 -3.92 -9.13 -13.43
CA CYS A 303 -4.46 -7.79 -13.35
C CYS A 303 -5.47 -7.60 -12.23
N ILE A 304 -5.61 -6.36 -11.79
CA ILE A 304 -6.65 -5.90 -10.88
C ILE A 304 -7.79 -5.31 -11.70
N VAL A 305 -9.00 -5.79 -11.46
CA VAL A 305 -10.24 -5.20 -11.98
C VAL A 305 -10.87 -4.41 -10.84
N ILE A 306 -11.13 -3.13 -11.06
CA ILE A 306 -11.87 -2.27 -10.12
C ILE A 306 -13.04 -1.63 -10.86
N LEU A 307 -14.15 -1.51 -10.16
CA LEU A 307 -15.38 -0.96 -10.71
C LEU A 307 -16.11 -0.12 -9.68
N LYS A 308 -16.92 0.81 -10.17
CA LYS A 308 -17.83 1.62 -9.39
C LYS A 308 -19.25 1.40 -9.91
N ASP A 309 -20.19 1.15 -9.01
CA ASP A 309 -21.61 1.11 -9.37
C ASP A 309 -22.26 2.50 -9.30
N LEU A 310 -23.46 2.65 -9.88
CA LEU A 310 -24.22 3.92 -9.85
C LEU A 310 -24.64 4.36 -8.44
N ASP A 311 -24.67 3.44 -7.47
CA ASP A 311 -24.93 3.74 -6.05
C ASP A 311 -23.64 4.17 -5.31
N GLY A 312 -22.50 4.22 -6.00
CA GLY A 312 -21.23 4.73 -5.50
C GLY A 312 -20.32 3.71 -4.83
N TYR A 313 -20.71 2.43 -4.77
CA TYR A 313 -19.86 1.38 -4.20
C TYR A 313 -18.69 1.10 -5.13
N ILE A 314 -17.51 0.89 -4.55
CA ILE A 314 -16.27 0.63 -5.28
C ILE A 314 -15.71 -0.71 -4.81
N PHE A 315 -15.52 -1.63 -5.74
CA PHE A 315 -15.12 -3.01 -5.46
C PHE A 315 -14.46 -3.65 -6.69
N GLY A 316 -13.98 -4.88 -6.54
CA GLY A 316 -13.22 -5.50 -7.62
C GLY A 316 -12.66 -6.87 -7.27
N GLY A 317 -11.69 -7.29 -8.08
CA GLY A 317 -10.96 -8.53 -7.88
C GLY A 317 -9.60 -8.52 -8.53
N PHE A 318 -8.69 -9.32 -7.97
CA PHE A 318 -7.40 -9.62 -8.57
C PHE A 318 -7.46 -10.95 -9.31
N ALA A 319 -7.14 -10.91 -10.61
CA ALA A 319 -6.98 -12.07 -11.47
C ALA A 319 -5.50 -12.46 -11.54
N SER A 320 -5.17 -13.67 -11.08
CA SER A 320 -3.78 -14.14 -10.95
C SER A 320 -3.11 -14.54 -12.27
N HIS A 321 -3.88 -14.64 -13.35
CA HIS A 321 -3.43 -15.03 -14.68
C HIS A 321 -3.97 -14.07 -15.74
N SER A 322 -3.38 -14.13 -16.93
CA SER A 322 -3.96 -13.53 -18.13
C SER A 322 -5.40 -13.99 -18.33
N TRP A 323 -6.28 -13.07 -18.69
CA TRP A 323 -7.61 -13.43 -19.17
C TRP A 323 -7.52 -14.14 -20.53
N GLU A 324 -8.17 -15.28 -20.63
CA GLU A 324 -8.43 -15.99 -21.90
C GLU A 324 -9.94 -16.13 -22.08
N VAL A 325 -10.40 -16.00 -23.33
CA VAL A 325 -11.81 -16.20 -23.68
C VAL A 325 -12.05 -17.70 -23.86
N LYS A 326 -12.67 -18.34 -22.87
CA LYS A 326 -13.01 -19.77 -22.90
C LYS A 326 -14.17 -20.10 -21.96
N PRO A 327 -14.91 -21.19 -22.21
CA PRO A 327 -16.10 -21.53 -21.40
C PRO A 327 -15.77 -22.14 -20.03
N GLN A 328 -14.51 -22.39 -19.70
CA GLN A 328 -14.08 -22.94 -18.41
C GLN A 328 -13.58 -21.85 -17.45
N PHE A 329 -13.70 -22.12 -16.15
CA PHE A 329 -12.98 -21.36 -15.13
C PHE A 329 -11.46 -21.47 -15.33
N GLN A 330 -10.75 -20.42 -14.91
CA GLN A 330 -9.31 -20.26 -15.04
C GLN A 330 -8.72 -19.57 -13.80
N GLY A 331 -7.41 -19.35 -13.79
CA GLY A 331 -6.69 -18.75 -12.67
C GLY A 331 -6.25 -19.77 -11.62
N ASP A 332 -5.84 -19.28 -10.46
CA ASP A 332 -5.42 -20.09 -9.32
C ASP A 332 -5.91 -19.50 -7.98
N ASN A 333 -5.52 -20.15 -6.89
CA ASN A 333 -5.87 -19.78 -5.52
C ASN A 333 -5.31 -18.43 -5.04
N ARG A 334 -4.48 -17.74 -5.83
CA ARG A 334 -3.98 -16.38 -5.51
C ARG A 334 -4.99 -15.31 -5.92
N CYS A 335 -6.01 -15.63 -6.71
CA CYS A 335 -7.11 -14.72 -6.98
C CYS A 335 -7.84 -14.35 -5.69
N PHE A 336 -8.36 -13.12 -5.63
CA PHE A 336 -9.19 -12.66 -4.52
C PHE A 336 -10.18 -11.60 -5.01
N LEU A 337 -11.26 -11.42 -4.25
CA LEU A 337 -12.16 -10.28 -4.39
C LEU A 337 -11.82 -9.21 -3.34
N PHE A 338 -12.17 -7.96 -3.61
CA PHE A 338 -12.00 -6.88 -2.64
C PHE A 338 -13.13 -5.86 -2.73
N SER A 339 -13.34 -5.14 -1.63
CA SER A 339 -14.15 -3.92 -1.58
C SER A 339 -13.26 -2.75 -1.19
N VAL A 340 -13.57 -1.55 -1.67
CA VAL A 340 -12.86 -0.30 -1.37
C VAL A 340 -13.77 0.71 -0.68
N PHE A 341 -15.00 0.86 -1.16
CA PHE A 341 -16.00 1.75 -0.57
C PHE A 341 -17.37 1.07 -0.59
N PRO A 342 -18.15 1.10 0.52
CA PRO A 342 -17.99 1.90 1.74
C PRO A 342 -17.02 1.32 2.79
N SER A 343 -16.50 0.11 2.57
CA SER A 343 -15.53 -0.51 3.46
C SER A 343 -14.42 -1.20 2.66
N LEU A 344 -13.19 -1.09 3.15
CA LEU A 344 -12.01 -1.68 2.53
C LEU A 344 -11.81 -3.09 3.09
N ALA A 345 -11.75 -4.12 2.23
CA ALA A 345 -11.51 -5.49 2.65
C ALA A 345 -11.02 -6.36 1.49
N VAL A 346 -10.27 -7.42 1.79
CA VAL A 346 -9.83 -8.46 0.84
C VAL A 346 -10.43 -9.81 1.24
N TYR A 347 -10.92 -10.56 0.25
CA TYR A 347 -11.59 -11.84 0.40
C TYR A 347 -10.86 -12.91 -0.43
N THR A 348 -10.06 -13.72 0.25
CA THR A 348 -9.20 -14.73 -0.36
C THR A 348 -9.91 -16.07 -0.54
N TYR A 349 -9.30 -16.95 -1.33
CA TYR A 349 -9.80 -18.28 -1.61
C TYR A 349 -10.10 -19.12 -0.34
N THR A 350 -11.25 -19.81 -0.33
CA THR A 350 -11.74 -20.59 0.80
C THR A 350 -11.26 -22.03 0.88
N GLY A 351 -10.70 -22.59 -0.19
CA GLY A 351 -10.47 -24.04 -0.30
C GLY A 351 -11.63 -24.84 -0.90
N TYR A 352 -12.77 -24.22 -1.21
CA TYR A 352 -13.99 -24.95 -1.55
C TYR A 352 -14.09 -25.42 -3.02
N ASN A 353 -13.67 -24.61 -3.99
CA ASN A 353 -13.72 -24.93 -5.43
C ASN A 353 -12.63 -24.17 -6.21
N ASP A 354 -12.45 -24.48 -7.48
CA ASP A 354 -11.47 -23.85 -8.38
C ASP A 354 -12.08 -22.80 -9.32
N HIS A 355 -13.22 -22.22 -8.94
CA HIS A 355 -13.97 -21.26 -9.76
C HIS A 355 -13.43 -19.83 -9.64
N TYR A 356 -12.12 -19.64 -9.85
CA TYR A 356 -11.44 -18.39 -9.50
C TYR A 356 -11.85 -17.21 -10.38
N MET A 357 -11.69 -17.36 -11.70
CA MET A 357 -12.02 -16.34 -12.69
C MET A 357 -12.59 -16.99 -13.96
N TYR A 358 -13.43 -16.25 -14.68
CA TYR A 358 -14.17 -16.71 -15.85
C TYR A 358 -14.27 -15.58 -16.86
N LEU A 359 -13.94 -15.83 -18.12
CA LEU A 359 -14.19 -14.88 -19.20
C LEU A 359 -14.63 -15.64 -20.44
N ASN A 360 -15.81 -15.31 -20.93
CA ASN A 360 -16.36 -15.90 -22.14
C ASN A 360 -17.08 -14.86 -22.99
N HIS A 361 -17.07 -15.06 -24.31
CA HIS A 361 -17.67 -14.13 -25.27
C HIS A 361 -18.06 -14.87 -26.55
N GLY A 362 -19.21 -14.53 -27.14
CA GLY A 362 -19.65 -15.06 -28.44
C GLY A 362 -20.09 -16.52 -28.43
N GLN A 363 -20.32 -17.14 -27.27
CA GLN A 363 -20.84 -18.51 -27.17
C GLN A 363 -22.36 -18.52 -26.96
N GLN A 364 -23.05 -19.55 -27.45
CA GLN A 364 -24.51 -19.66 -27.33
C GLN A 364 -24.97 -20.39 -26.06
N THR A 365 -24.17 -21.35 -25.59
CA THR A 365 -24.57 -22.29 -24.53
C THR A 365 -24.04 -21.92 -23.15
N MET A 366 -23.07 -21.02 -23.09
CA MET A 366 -22.40 -20.62 -21.86
C MET A 366 -22.56 -19.12 -21.64
N PRO A 367 -22.64 -18.63 -20.39
CA PRO A 367 -22.77 -17.21 -20.10
C PRO A 367 -21.64 -16.41 -20.74
N ASN A 368 -21.96 -15.29 -21.39
CA ASN A 368 -20.96 -14.38 -21.94
C ASN A 368 -20.76 -13.21 -20.99
N GLY A 369 -19.53 -12.97 -20.57
CA GLY A 369 -19.21 -11.99 -19.56
C GLY A 369 -17.91 -12.32 -18.83
N LEU A 370 -17.59 -11.48 -17.85
CA LEU A 370 -16.44 -11.62 -16.96
C LEU A 370 -16.97 -11.94 -15.56
N GLY A 371 -16.52 -13.05 -14.99
CA GLY A 371 -16.95 -13.53 -13.68
C GLY A 371 -15.76 -13.84 -12.77
N MET A 372 -15.93 -13.68 -11.46
CA MET A 372 -14.96 -14.08 -10.45
C MET A 372 -15.65 -14.67 -9.22
N GLY A 373 -15.30 -15.92 -8.91
CA GLY A 373 -15.79 -16.65 -7.73
C GLY A 373 -17.26 -17.04 -7.80
N GLY A 374 -17.63 -18.15 -7.18
CA GLY A 374 -19.01 -18.64 -7.13
C GLY A 374 -19.23 -19.73 -8.17
N GLN A 375 -20.30 -19.62 -8.95
CA GLN A 375 -20.64 -20.52 -10.05
C GLN A 375 -21.42 -19.75 -11.12
N HIS A 376 -21.68 -20.37 -12.27
CA HIS A 376 -22.54 -19.77 -13.30
C HIS A 376 -23.86 -19.27 -12.67
N ASP A 377 -24.29 -18.08 -13.09
CA ASP A 377 -25.43 -17.32 -12.56
C ASP A 377 -25.36 -16.88 -11.10
N TYR A 378 -24.31 -17.24 -10.35
CA TYR A 378 -24.13 -16.90 -8.93
C TYR A 378 -22.69 -16.51 -8.64
N PHE A 379 -22.16 -15.57 -9.44
CA PHE A 379 -20.80 -15.10 -9.24
C PHE A 379 -20.71 -14.11 -8.08
N GLY A 380 -19.59 -14.15 -7.34
CA GLY A 380 -19.24 -13.13 -6.35
C GLY A 380 -19.08 -11.75 -7.01
N LEU A 381 -18.56 -11.72 -8.24
CA LEU A 381 -18.52 -10.57 -9.12
C LEU A 381 -18.78 -11.01 -10.56
N TRP A 382 -19.75 -10.39 -11.22
CA TRP A 382 -20.07 -10.59 -12.64
C TRP A 382 -20.23 -9.27 -13.39
N ILE A 383 -19.73 -9.23 -14.62
CA ILE A 383 -19.95 -8.18 -15.61
C ILE A 383 -20.48 -8.85 -16.88
N ASP A 384 -21.66 -8.41 -17.32
CA ASP A 384 -22.34 -8.98 -18.48
C ASP A 384 -21.68 -8.55 -19.81
N SER A 385 -21.76 -9.40 -20.83
CA SER A 385 -21.26 -9.08 -22.18
C SER A 385 -22.00 -7.92 -22.86
N ASP A 386 -23.23 -7.61 -22.46
CA ASP A 386 -23.95 -6.43 -22.93
C ASP A 386 -23.33 -5.11 -22.41
N TYR A 387 -22.31 -5.20 -21.54
CA TYR A 387 -21.69 -4.10 -20.81
C TYR A 387 -22.70 -3.30 -19.96
N GLY A 388 -22.22 -2.55 -18.97
CA GLY A 388 -23.07 -1.68 -18.14
C GLY A 388 -23.88 -2.40 -17.07
N LYS A 389 -24.07 -3.72 -17.14
CA LYS A 389 -24.80 -4.53 -16.15
C LYS A 389 -23.88 -5.55 -15.48
N GLY A 390 -24.11 -5.78 -14.19
CA GLY A 390 -23.38 -6.79 -13.43
C GLY A 390 -24.17 -7.31 -12.24
N HIS A 391 -23.63 -8.29 -11.55
CA HIS A 391 -24.17 -8.77 -10.29
C HIS A 391 -23.09 -9.21 -9.30
N SER A 392 -23.42 -9.17 -8.02
CA SER A 392 -22.64 -9.73 -6.91
C SER A 392 -23.56 -10.63 -6.09
N ARG A 393 -23.65 -11.90 -6.48
CA ARG A 393 -24.57 -12.90 -5.89
C ARG A 393 -23.84 -13.73 -4.87
N ALA A 394 -23.82 -13.24 -3.64
CA ALA A 394 -23.07 -13.82 -2.54
C ALA A 394 -23.96 -14.03 -1.29
N LYS A 395 -25.14 -14.64 -1.43
CA LYS A 395 -26.05 -14.91 -0.29
C LYS A 395 -25.93 -16.38 0.17
N PRO A 396 -25.51 -16.66 1.43
CA PRO A 396 -25.08 -15.72 2.46
C PRO A 396 -23.67 -15.15 2.25
N ARG A 397 -22.78 -15.90 1.57
CA ARG A 397 -21.45 -15.48 1.11
C ARG A 397 -21.09 -16.21 -0.18
N CYS A 398 -20.16 -15.67 -0.97
CA CYS A 398 -19.59 -16.34 -2.15
C CYS A 398 -18.82 -17.60 -1.72
N THR A 399 -19.04 -18.73 -2.38
CA THR A 399 -18.42 -20.01 -2.00
C THR A 399 -16.91 -20.03 -2.21
N THR A 400 -16.41 -19.42 -3.29
CA THR A 400 -14.98 -19.42 -3.64
C THR A 400 -14.15 -18.49 -2.76
N TYR A 401 -14.68 -17.32 -2.39
CA TYR A 401 -13.91 -16.26 -1.72
C TYR A 401 -14.43 -15.88 -0.33
N ASN A 402 -15.55 -16.46 0.11
CA ASN A 402 -16.25 -16.05 1.33
C ASN A 402 -16.58 -14.55 1.39
N SER A 403 -16.60 -13.89 0.23
CA SER A 403 -16.95 -12.47 0.14
C SER A 403 -18.43 -12.28 0.43
N PRO A 404 -18.84 -11.14 1.04
CA PRO A 404 -20.22 -10.70 1.03
C PRO A 404 -20.61 -10.21 -0.37
N GLN A 405 -21.83 -9.72 -0.50
CA GLN A 405 -22.20 -8.87 -1.64
C GLN A 405 -21.29 -7.64 -1.65
N LEU A 406 -20.61 -7.39 -2.78
CA LEU A 406 -19.65 -6.30 -2.92
C LEU A 406 -20.30 -5.00 -3.39
N SER A 407 -21.34 -5.11 -4.21
CA SER A 407 -22.14 -4.00 -4.74
C SER A 407 -23.20 -3.52 -3.76
N ALA A 408 -23.76 -2.33 -4.00
CA ALA A 408 -24.88 -1.81 -3.21
C ALA A 408 -26.10 -2.74 -3.24
N LYS A 409 -26.36 -3.33 -4.41
CA LYS A 409 -27.48 -4.25 -4.68
C LYS A 409 -26.98 -5.49 -5.40
N GLU A 410 -27.69 -6.61 -5.26
CA GLU A 410 -27.31 -7.89 -5.87
C GLU A 410 -27.06 -7.77 -7.38
N ASN A 411 -27.95 -7.08 -8.10
CA ASN A 411 -27.72 -6.68 -9.49
C ASN A 411 -27.43 -5.17 -9.49
N PHE A 412 -26.42 -4.75 -10.26
CA PHE A 412 -25.95 -3.38 -10.30
C PHE A 412 -25.73 -2.90 -11.73
N THR A 413 -25.74 -1.58 -11.90
CA THR A 413 -25.36 -0.89 -13.13
C THR A 413 -23.98 -0.28 -12.92
N LEU A 414 -23.07 -0.49 -13.87
CA LEU A 414 -21.72 0.05 -13.85
C LEU A 414 -21.75 1.57 -14.10
N ASP A 415 -21.11 2.33 -13.23
CA ASP A 415 -20.77 3.75 -13.45
C ASP A 415 -19.44 3.86 -14.19
N SER A 416 -18.41 3.17 -13.71
CA SER A 416 -17.10 3.15 -14.35
C SER A 416 -16.29 1.91 -13.98
N MET A 417 -15.33 1.56 -14.81
CA MET A 417 -14.46 0.40 -14.65
C MET A 417 -13.04 0.72 -15.07
N GLU A 418 -12.06 0.20 -14.32
CA GLU A 418 -10.65 0.22 -14.66
C GLU A 418 -10.05 -1.18 -14.53
N VAL A 419 -9.07 -1.48 -15.38
CA VAL A 419 -8.28 -2.72 -15.30
C VAL A 419 -6.80 -2.37 -15.33
N TRP A 420 -6.07 -2.86 -14.33
CA TRP A 420 -4.65 -2.57 -14.09
C TRP A 420 -3.84 -3.86 -14.20
N ALA A 421 -2.99 -3.99 -15.21
CA ALA A 421 -1.98 -5.06 -15.21
C ALA A 421 -1.00 -4.84 -14.06
N VAL A 422 -0.59 -5.91 -13.39
CA VAL A 422 0.38 -5.86 -12.29
C VAL A 422 1.64 -6.66 -12.63
N GLY A 423 2.77 -6.21 -12.11
CA GLY A 423 4.07 -6.77 -12.41
C GLY A 423 4.57 -6.47 -13.83
N ASP A 424 5.52 -7.29 -14.28
CA ASP A 424 6.15 -7.15 -15.59
C ASP A 424 5.28 -7.68 -16.73
N LEU A 425 5.65 -7.32 -17.96
CA LEU A 425 4.97 -7.83 -19.15
C LEU A 425 5.19 -9.34 -19.29
N PRO A 426 4.17 -10.11 -19.66
CA PRO A 426 4.37 -11.50 -20.05
C PRO A 426 5.38 -11.59 -21.21
N GLU A 427 6.30 -12.55 -21.18
CA GLU A 427 7.34 -12.73 -22.21
C GLU A 427 6.77 -12.85 -23.64
N SER A 428 5.56 -13.41 -23.77
CA SER A 428 4.84 -13.55 -25.05
C SER A 428 4.32 -12.23 -25.62
N ALA A 429 4.22 -11.17 -24.80
CA ALA A 429 3.87 -9.82 -25.23
C ALA A 429 5.09 -9.02 -25.69
N GLU A 430 6.29 -9.31 -25.16
CA GLU A 430 7.53 -8.65 -25.61
C GLU A 430 7.88 -8.99 -27.05
N THR A 431 7.57 -10.22 -27.49
CA THR A 431 7.83 -10.69 -28.87
C THR A 431 6.89 -10.09 -29.90
N LYS A 432 5.70 -9.61 -29.51
CA LYS A 432 4.75 -8.95 -30.43
C LYS A 432 4.99 -7.45 -30.60
N GLY A 433 5.73 -6.82 -29.68
CA GLY A 433 6.01 -5.38 -29.69
C GLY A 433 7.40 -4.99 -30.19
N LYS A 434 8.36 -5.93 -30.29
CA LYS A 434 9.74 -5.63 -30.67
C LYS A 434 9.98 -5.94 -32.15
N LYS A 435 9.89 -4.89 -32.98
CA LYS A 435 10.39 -4.74 -34.36
C LYS A 435 9.76 -5.68 -35.41
N SER A 436 9.34 -5.11 -36.54
CA SER A 436 8.92 -5.89 -37.70
C SER A 436 10.09 -6.78 -38.15
N ILE A 437 9.83 -7.97 -38.71
CA ILE A 437 10.87 -8.79 -39.38
C ILE A 437 11.64 -7.96 -40.42
N LEU A 438 10.96 -6.99 -41.06
CA LEU A 438 11.55 -6.04 -42.00
C LEU A 438 12.54 -5.03 -41.38
N ASP A 439 12.54 -4.88 -40.05
CA ASP A 439 13.45 -4.02 -39.29
C ASP A 439 14.60 -4.83 -38.65
N VAL A 440 14.52 -6.17 -38.68
CA VAL A 440 15.48 -7.09 -38.02
C VAL A 440 16.32 -7.85 -39.04
N ASP A 441 15.80 -8.08 -40.26
CA ASP A 441 16.45 -8.90 -41.29
C ASP A 441 16.75 -8.10 -42.58
N PRO A 442 18.04 -7.76 -42.83
CA PRO A 442 18.48 -7.06 -44.04
C PRO A 442 18.31 -7.88 -45.33
N GLU A 443 18.36 -9.21 -45.26
CA GLU A 443 18.17 -10.07 -46.45
C GLU A 443 16.70 -10.10 -46.86
N ALA A 444 15.78 -10.16 -45.90
CA ALA A 444 14.34 -10.04 -46.17
C ALA A 444 13.98 -8.68 -46.78
N GLN A 445 14.67 -7.61 -46.37
CA GLN A 445 14.51 -6.28 -46.96
C GLN A 445 14.99 -6.26 -48.43
N ALA A 446 16.18 -6.80 -48.71
CA ALA A 446 16.72 -6.87 -50.07
C ALA A 446 15.85 -7.71 -51.00
N LEU A 447 15.28 -8.82 -50.51
CA LEU A 447 14.35 -9.68 -51.27
C LEU A 447 13.03 -8.97 -51.63
N LEU A 448 12.49 -8.13 -50.72
CA LEU A 448 11.28 -7.35 -51.01
C LEU A 448 11.53 -6.30 -52.09
N GLU A 449 12.68 -5.62 -52.03
CA GLU A 449 13.08 -4.63 -53.03
C GLU A 449 13.36 -5.26 -54.39
N MET A 450 14.01 -6.44 -54.42
CA MET A 450 14.25 -7.21 -55.65
C MET A 450 12.98 -7.76 -56.30
N THR A 451 11.89 -7.94 -55.55
CA THR A 451 10.60 -8.40 -56.08
C THR A 451 9.67 -7.26 -56.53
N GLY A 452 10.15 -6.01 -56.51
CA GLY A 452 9.43 -4.84 -57.02
C GLY A 452 8.26 -4.39 -56.14
N LYS A 453 8.19 -4.84 -54.88
CA LYS A 453 7.15 -4.42 -53.94
C LYS A 453 7.65 -3.27 -53.07
N SER A 454 6.94 -2.13 -53.08
CA SER A 454 7.27 -0.97 -52.25
C SER A 454 6.81 -1.14 -50.80
N ARG A 455 7.54 -0.53 -49.86
CA ARG A 455 7.26 -0.55 -48.42
C ARG A 455 6.05 0.34 -48.11
N GLN A 456 4.84 -0.20 -48.17
CA GLN A 456 3.60 0.58 -47.94
C GLN A 456 3.37 1.03 -46.48
N SER A 457 4.29 0.72 -45.56
CA SER A 457 4.20 1.10 -44.14
C SER A 457 5.28 2.10 -43.70
N GLU A 458 6.12 2.56 -44.62
CA GLU A 458 7.17 3.55 -44.35
C GLU A 458 6.53 4.96 -44.36
N GLY A 459 6.49 5.63 -43.20
CA GLY A 459 5.90 6.98 -43.05
C GLY A 459 4.51 7.04 -42.39
N LEU A 460 3.87 5.92 -42.06
CA LEU A 460 2.61 5.85 -41.28
C LEU A 460 2.82 5.48 -39.81
N ARG A 461 4.07 5.32 -39.36
CA ARG A 461 4.40 4.94 -37.99
C ARG A 461 4.53 6.19 -37.13
N GLU A 462 3.66 6.33 -36.13
CA GLU A 462 3.94 7.24 -35.02
C GLU A 462 5.17 6.71 -34.24
N PRO A 463 6.10 7.59 -33.84
CA PRO A 463 7.23 7.16 -33.02
C PRO A 463 6.71 6.58 -31.71
N ILE A 464 7.23 5.42 -31.34
CA ILE A 464 7.07 4.88 -29.99
C ILE A 464 7.86 5.83 -29.10
N GLU A 465 7.18 6.69 -28.35
CA GLU A 465 7.80 7.43 -27.26
C GLU A 465 8.17 6.40 -26.18
N ASP A 466 9.46 6.13 -26.07
CA ASP A 466 10.06 5.40 -24.95
C ASP A 466 9.95 6.30 -23.70
N ASP A 467 8.82 6.19 -23.00
CA ASP A 467 8.65 6.76 -21.66
C ASP A 467 9.25 5.80 -20.62
N ASP A 468 10.56 5.95 -20.41
CA ASP A 468 11.33 5.31 -19.32
C ASP A 468 10.66 5.51 -17.95
#